data_AF-A0A3M1LXB0-F1
#
_entry.id   AF-A0A3M1LXB0-F1
#
_cell.length_a   1.000
_cell.length_b   1.000
_cell.length_c   1.000
_cell.angle_alpha   90.00
_cell.angle_beta   90.00
_cell.angle_gamma   90.00
#
_symmetry.space_group_name_H-M   'P 1'
#
loop_
_entity.id
_entity.type
_entity.pdbx_description
1 polymer ?
#
loop_
_entity_poly.entity_id
_entity_poly.type
_entity_poly.pdbx_seq_one_letter_code
_entity_poly.pdbx_strand_id
1 'polypeptide(L)'
;MGQKLWQLTLSPAPGAAGHQVLCVTHLPQLAGFGDRHLRVEKVVRGGRTVTRVTALEEAARVEELAQMLGGGGDAHRESARAILDQVRRAKAPQVVGWSDSRVVLGPQSSVRR
;
A
#
# COMPACT_ATOMS: atom_id res chain seq x y z
N MET A 1 -5.94 3.05 8.31
CA MET A 1 -6.66 1.90 7.73
C MET A 1 -5.81 1.11 6.74
N GLY A 2 -5.15 1.75 5.76
CA GLY A 2 -4.33 1.03 4.74
C GLY A 2 -3.23 0.13 5.33
N GLN A 3 -2.52 0.60 6.37
CA GLN A 3 -1.51 -0.19 7.08
C GLN A 3 -2.04 -1.52 7.64
N LYS A 4 -3.26 -1.53 8.19
CA LYS A 4 -3.84 -2.76 8.78
C LYS A 4 -4.13 -3.80 7.69
N LEU A 5 -4.64 -3.37 6.53
CA LEU A 5 -4.85 -4.28 5.39
C LEU A 5 -3.52 -4.81 4.85
N TRP A 6 -2.51 -3.94 4.75
CA TRP A 6 -1.18 -4.34 4.32
C TRP A 6 -0.52 -5.34 5.28
N GLN A 7 -0.74 -5.22 6.59
CA GLN A 7 -0.22 -6.19 7.57
C GLN A 7 -0.74 -7.62 7.36
N LEU A 8 -1.93 -7.80 6.75
CA LEU A 8 -2.44 -9.13 6.40
C LEU A 8 -1.66 -9.81 5.27
N THR A 9 -0.92 -9.03 4.46
CA THR A 9 -0.07 -9.59 3.41
C THR A 9 1.24 -10.14 3.95
N LEU A 10 1.57 -9.81 5.20
CA LEU A 10 2.73 -10.34 5.91
C LEU A 10 2.41 -11.70 6.52
N SER A 11 3.42 -12.56 6.58
CA SER A 11 3.28 -13.84 7.29
C SER A 11 3.36 -13.62 8.80
N PRO A 12 2.40 -14.15 9.59
CA PRO A 12 2.38 -13.96 11.04
C PRO A 12 3.41 -14.82 11.79
N ALA A 13 3.93 -15.88 11.14
CA ALA A 13 4.86 -16.82 11.76
C ALA A 13 5.84 -17.39 10.72
N PRO A 14 7.07 -17.75 11.12
CA PRO A 14 8.02 -18.42 10.23
C PRO A 14 7.38 -19.67 9.60
N GLY A 15 7.36 -19.73 8.27
CA GLY A 15 6.78 -20.85 7.51
C GLY A 15 5.29 -20.75 7.18
N ALA A 16 4.57 -19.74 7.68
CA ALA A 16 3.20 -19.46 7.23
C ALA A 16 3.20 -18.59 5.96
N ALA A 17 2.17 -18.72 5.12
CA ALA A 17 1.96 -17.83 3.96
C ALA A 17 1.17 -16.59 4.38
N GLY A 18 1.56 -15.41 3.87
CA GLY A 18 0.73 -14.20 3.97
C GLY A 18 -0.50 -14.25 3.06
N HIS A 19 -1.44 -13.34 3.23
CA HIS A 19 -2.65 -13.28 2.40
C HIS A 19 -2.49 -12.39 1.17
N GLN A 20 -3.11 -12.76 0.05
CA GLN A 20 -3.38 -11.82 -1.03
C GLN A 20 -4.62 -10.99 -0.68
N VAL A 21 -4.44 -9.68 -0.56
CA VAL A 21 -5.53 -8.75 -0.26
C VAL A 21 -5.90 -7.96 -1.51
N LEU A 22 -7.15 -8.10 -1.95
CA LEU A 22 -7.74 -7.27 -3.02
C LEU A 22 -8.62 -6.20 -2.36
N CYS A 23 -8.39 -4.94 -2.71
CA CYS A 23 -9.17 -3.83 -2.17
C CYS A 23 -9.61 -2.88 -3.29
N VAL A 24 -10.91 -2.59 -3.32
CA VAL A 24 -11.49 -1.54 -4.17
C VAL A 24 -11.74 -0.33 -3.28
N THR A 25 -11.17 0.82 -3.63
CA THR A 25 -11.26 2.02 -2.80
C THR A 25 -11.26 3.29 -3.64
N HIS A 26 -11.88 4.33 -3.10
CA HIS A 26 -11.78 5.71 -3.58
C HIS A 26 -10.91 6.58 -2.66
N LEU A 27 -10.30 6.00 -1.61
CA LEU A 27 -9.48 6.75 -0.66
C LEU A 27 -8.00 6.71 -1.07
N PRO A 28 -7.37 7.85 -1.41
CA PRO A 28 -5.99 7.88 -1.90
C PRO A 28 -4.99 7.38 -0.85
N GLN A 29 -5.25 7.66 0.43
CA GLN A 29 -4.41 7.20 1.55
C GLN A 29 -4.44 5.66 1.69
N LEU A 30 -5.54 5.01 1.29
CA LEU A 30 -5.63 3.55 1.30
C LEU A 30 -4.98 2.96 0.03
N ALA A 31 -5.28 3.53 -1.14
CA ALA A 31 -4.70 3.10 -2.42
C ALA A 31 -3.17 3.20 -2.43
N GLY A 32 -2.60 4.19 -1.73
CA GLY A 32 -1.15 4.32 -1.53
C GLY A 32 -0.50 3.05 -0.94
N PHE A 33 -1.18 2.33 -0.04
CA PHE A 33 -0.67 1.09 0.57
C PHE A 33 -0.68 -0.12 -0.36
N GLY A 34 -1.31 -0.05 -1.55
CA GLY A 34 -1.29 -1.16 -2.51
C GLY A 34 0.12 -1.44 -3.02
N ASP A 35 0.50 -2.72 -3.09
CA ASP A 35 1.74 -3.15 -3.75
C ASP A 35 1.62 -3.03 -5.28
N ARG A 36 0.41 -3.28 -5.80
CA ARG A 36 -0.01 -2.98 -7.18
C ARG A 36 -1.21 -2.05 -7.14
N HIS A 37 -1.24 -1.06 -8.02
CA HIS A 37 -2.37 -0.15 -8.15
C HIS A 37 -3.00 -0.34 -9.54
N LEU A 38 -4.25 -0.78 -9.57
CA LEU A 38 -5.01 -0.95 -10.81
C LEU A 38 -6.05 0.17 -10.91
N ARG A 39 -6.01 0.93 -11.99
CA ARG A 39 -7.07 1.86 -12.36
C ARG A 39 -8.16 1.12 -13.08
N VAL A 40 -9.41 1.33 -12.67
CA VAL A 40 -10.59 0.77 -13.33
C VAL A 40 -11.40 1.93 -13.89
N GLU A 41 -11.60 1.96 -15.20
CA GLU A 41 -12.35 3.03 -15.87
C GLU A 41 -13.35 2.49 -16.89
N LYS A 42 -14.42 3.26 -17.10
CA LYS A 42 -15.39 2.99 -18.17
C LYS A 42 -14.92 3.70 -19.44
N VAL A 43 -14.91 2.99 -20.56
CA VAL A 43 -14.57 3.55 -21.87
C VAL A 43 -15.62 3.13 -22.89
N VAL A 44 -15.95 4.01 -23.84
CA VAL A 44 -16.85 3.66 -24.95
C VAL A 44 -16.03 3.11 -26.10
N ARG A 45 -16.38 1.91 -26.58
CA ARG A 45 -15.80 1.28 -27.78
C ARG A 45 -16.94 0.75 -28.65
N GLY A 46 -17.01 1.20 -29.90
CA GLY A 46 -18.05 0.77 -30.85
C GLY A 46 -19.48 1.02 -30.33
N GLY A 47 -19.72 2.18 -29.71
CA GLY A 47 -21.03 2.54 -29.15
C GLY A 47 -21.42 1.80 -27.85
N ARG A 48 -20.57 0.92 -27.31
CA ARG A 48 -20.81 0.21 -26.05
C ARG A 48 -19.82 0.62 -24.96
N THR A 49 -20.31 0.77 -23.73
CA THR A 49 -19.47 0.98 -22.56
C THR A 49 -18.80 -0.33 -22.15
N VAL A 50 -17.48 -0.32 -22.04
CA VAL A 50 -16.67 -1.44 -21.54
C VAL A 50 -15.79 -0.99 -20.38
N THR A 51 -15.45 -1.92 -19.50
CA THR A 51 -14.53 -1.68 -18.39
C THR A 51 -13.10 -1.92 -18.85
N ARG A 52 -12.21 -0.96 -18.60
CA ARG A 52 -10.78 -1.09 -18.81
C ARG A 52 -10.07 -1.12 -17.45
N VAL A 53 -9.14 -2.06 -17.31
CA VAL A 53 -8.27 -2.16 -16.14
C VAL A 53 -6.84 -1.93 -16.59
N THR A 54 -6.15 -1.01 -15.94
CA THR A 54 -4.76 -0.63 -16.28
C THR A 54 -3.92 -0.69 -15.02
N ALA A 55 -2.79 -1.40 -15.07
CA ALA A 55 -1.80 -1.34 -14.00
C ALA A 55 -1.04 -0.01 -14.05
N LEU A 56 -0.90 0.63 -12.90
CA LEU A 56 -0.24 1.92 -12.78
C LEU A 56 1.17 1.77 -12.23
N GLU A 57 2.14 2.29 -12.99
CA GLU A 57 3.53 2.48 -12.56
C GLU A 57 3.70 3.76 -11.74
N GLU A 58 4.87 3.97 -11.14
CA GLU A 58 5.07 4.98 -10.09
C GLU A 58 4.61 6.40 -10.45
N ALA A 59 4.95 6.90 -11.64
CA ALA A 59 4.50 8.22 -12.09
C ALA A 59 2.97 8.27 -12.28
N ALA A 60 2.39 7.24 -12.90
CA ALA A 60 0.93 7.17 -13.11
C ALA A 60 0.16 6.99 -11.79
N ARG A 61 0.76 6.35 -10.79
CA ARG A 61 0.19 6.26 -9.44
C ARG A 61 0.08 7.63 -8.79
N VAL A 62 1.08 8.50 -8.95
CA VAL A 62 1.01 9.87 -8.42
C VAL A 62 -0.16 10.62 -9.06
N GLU A 63 -0.31 10.54 -10.37
CA GLU A 63 -1.43 11.19 -11.07
C GLU A 63 -2.78 10.63 -10.63
N GLU A 64 -2.92 9.31 -10.49
CA GLU A 64 -4.18 8.70 -10.03
C GLU A 64 -4.54 9.13 -8.61
N LEU A 65 -3.56 9.12 -7.68
CA LEU A 65 -3.78 9.58 -6.32
C LEU A 65 -4.12 11.08 -6.26
N ALA A 66 -3.52 11.90 -7.13
CA ALA A 66 -3.88 13.30 -7.26
C ALA A 66 -5.34 13.46 -7.73
N GLN A 67 -5.75 12.72 -8.76
CA GLN A 67 -7.14 12.70 -9.23
C GLN A 67 -8.12 12.28 -8.12
N MET A 68 -7.77 11.26 -7.32
CA MET A 68 -8.56 10.82 -6.17
C MET A 68 -8.67 11.88 -5.06
N LEU A 69 -7.71 12.81 -4.95
CA LEU A 69 -7.73 13.92 -3.99
C LEU A 69 -8.64 15.09 -4.41
N GLY A 70 -9.28 15.00 -5.59
CA GLY A 70 -10.21 16.03 -6.06
C GLY A 70 -9.73 16.80 -7.29
N GLY A 71 -8.61 16.39 -7.92
CA GLY A 71 -8.26 16.87 -9.26
C GLY A 71 -6.79 16.73 -9.63
N GLY A 72 -6.45 17.17 -10.84
CA GLY A 72 -5.06 17.34 -11.26
C GLY A 72 -4.41 18.59 -10.66
N GLY A 73 -3.13 18.81 -10.98
CA GLY A 73 -2.39 20.01 -10.60
C GLY A 73 -1.30 19.76 -9.55
N ASP A 74 -0.43 20.75 -9.38
CA ASP A 74 0.82 20.58 -8.63
C ASP A 74 0.60 20.32 -7.14
N ALA A 75 -0.33 21.05 -6.51
CA ALA A 75 -0.66 20.85 -5.09
C ALA A 75 -1.20 19.43 -4.79
N HIS A 76 -2.03 18.88 -5.69
CA HIS A 76 -2.54 17.51 -5.55
C HIS A 76 -1.45 16.48 -5.81
N ARG A 77 -0.54 16.72 -6.78
CA ARG A 77 0.63 15.87 -7.03
C ARG A 77 1.58 15.86 -5.84
N GLU A 78 1.84 17.00 -5.21
CA GLU A 78 2.66 17.10 -4.00
C GLU A 78 2.04 16.32 -2.84
N SER A 79 0.73 16.48 -2.63
CA SER A 79 -0.02 15.73 -1.62
C SER A 79 0.00 14.21 -1.89
N ALA A 80 -0.14 13.81 -3.16
CA ALA A 80 -0.04 12.41 -3.57
C ALA A 80 1.36 11.81 -3.32
N ARG A 81 2.43 12.56 -3.61
CA ARG A 81 3.80 12.17 -3.28
C ARG A 81 3.99 12.03 -1.77
N ALA A 82 3.47 12.97 -0.98
CA ALA A 82 3.53 12.90 0.48
C ALA A 82 2.82 11.64 1.04
N ILE A 83 1.68 11.25 0.46
CA ILE A 83 1.02 9.98 0.80
C ILE A 83 1.92 8.79 0.51
N LEU A 84 2.51 8.71 -0.68
CA LEU A 84 3.39 7.60 -1.06
C LEU A 84 4.65 7.54 -0.18
N ASP A 85 5.22 8.68 0.20
CA ASP A 85 6.36 8.75 1.11
C ASP A 85 5.99 8.28 2.53
N GLN A 86 4.82 8.68 3.03
CA GLN A 86 4.31 8.18 4.31
C GLN A 86 4.12 6.67 4.28
N VAL A 87 3.57 6.13 3.19
CA VAL A 87 3.42 4.68 2.99
C VAL A 87 4.78 4.00 2.95
N ARG A 88 5.74 4.56 2.22
CA ARG A 88 7.11 4.01 2.11
C ARG A 88 7.77 3.91 3.48
N ARG A 89 7.61 4.93 4.33
CA ARG A 89 8.09 4.92 5.72
C ARG A 89 7.35 3.87 6.56
N ALA A 90 6.04 3.72 6.38
CA ALA A 90 5.26 2.73 7.11
C ALA A 90 5.58 1.28 6.71
N LYS A 91 5.96 1.04 5.45
CA LYS A 91 6.37 -0.26 4.92
C LYS A 91 7.87 -0.56 5.12
N ALA A 92 8.68 0.44 5.46
CA ALA A 92 10.10 0.27 5.67
C ALA A 92 10.33 -0.78 6.78
N PRO A 93 11.31 -1.69 6.62
CA PRO A 93 11.70 -2.59 7.69
C PRO A 93 12.09 -1.74 8.91
N GLN A 94 11.45 -1.98 10.04
CA GLN A 94 11.83 -1.35 11.31
C GLN A 94 13.20 -1.92 11.70
N VAL A 95 14.29 -1.26 11.28
CA VAL A 95 15.62 -1.55 11.83
C VAL A 95 15.63 -0.98 13.24
N VAL A 96 15.33 -1.83 14.22
CA VAL A 96 15.59 -1.51 15.62
C VAL A 96 17.11 -1.51 15.79
N GLY A 97 17.64 -0.36 16.20
CA GLY A 97 19.07 -0.11 16.31
C GLY A 97 19.79 -1.18 17.11
N TRP A 98 20.86 -1.68 16.50
CA TRP A 98 21.90 -2.46 17.14
C TRP A 98 22.69 -1.56 18.09
N SER A 99 22.53 -1.75 19.40
CA SER A 99 23.60 -1.49 20.36
C SER A 99 24.12 -2.83 20.87
N ASP A 100 25.41 -2.84 21.18
CA ASP A 100 26.26 -4.02 21.32
C ASP A 100 25.62 -5.24 22.01
N SER A 101 25.76 -6.40 21.36
CA SER A 101 25.60 -7.74 21.94
C SER A 101 24.21 -8.16 22.47
N ARG A 102 23.22 -8.35 21.58
CA ARG A 102 22.26 -9.49 21.59
C ARG A 102 21.22 -9.36 20.48
N VAL A 103 21.15 -10.35 19.59
CA VAL A 103 20.00 -10.56 18.70
C VAL A 103 18.85 -11.12 19.54
N VAL A 104 17.71 -10.43 19.59
CA VAL A 104 16.47 -10.98 20.16
C VAL A 104 15.49 -11.26 19.01
N LEU A 105 15.23 -12.55 18.78
CA LEU A 105 14.12 -13.02 17.96
C LEU A 105 12.95 -13.42 18.87
N GLY A 106 11.79 -12.80 18.67
CA GLY A 106 10.47 -13.38 18.99
C GLY A 106 9.97 -13.31 20.46
N PRO A 107 8.64 -13.51 20.66
CA PRO A 107 7.94 -13.17 21.90
C PRO A 107 8.18 -14.23 22.99
N GLN A 108 8.60 -13.79 24.17
CA GLN A 108 8.82 -14.66 25.33
C GLN A 108 7.47 -14.99 25.99
N SER A 109 6.93 -16.19 25.74
CA SER A 109 5.90 -16.80 26.58
C SER A 109 6.55 -17.32 27.86
N SER A 110 6.24 -16.68 29.00
CA SER A 110 6.65 -17.13 30.32
C SER A 110 5.84 -18.36 30.75
N VAL A 111 6.47 -19.53 30.78
CA VAL A 111 6.01 -20.67 31.59
C VAL A 111 7.17 -21.03 32.53
N ARG A 112 7.03 -20.62 33.80
CA ARG A 112 7.90 -21.08 34.90
C ARG A 112 7.39 -22.43 35.41
N ARG A 113 8.32 -23.36 35.64
CA ARG A 113 8.22 -24.34 36.73
C ARG A 113 8.99 -23.80 37.92
#